data_AF-A0A831LTS8-F1
#
_entry.id   AF-A0A831LTS8-F1
#
_cell.length_a   1.000
_cell.length_b   1.000
_cell.length_c   1.000
_cell.angle_alpha   90.00
_cell.angle_beta   90.00
_cell.angle_gamma   90.00
#
_symmetry.space_group_name_H-M   'P 1'
#
loop_
_entity.id
_entity.type
_entity.pdbx_description
1 polymer ?
#
loop_
_entity_poly.entity_id
_entity_poly.type
_entity_poly.pdbx_seq_one_letter_code
_entity_poly.pdbx_strand_id
1 'polypeptide(L)'
;MAASKLDQKKLALVHIVKKELGLSDPVYRSILERVAGVRSAKNLDDRGFRRLMRFFVRSDYFRANANGMTLKQKLFIKSLASDLGWDPSHLRNFIRKYYQQDGLEALDRRTASKLIESLKAVLAHETRTV
;
A
#
# COMPACT_ATOMS: atom_id res chain seq x y z
N MET A 1 -23.06 -17.40 14.62
CA MET A 1 -22.44 -17.04 13.32
C MET A 1 -21.01 -17.56 13.30
N ALA A 2 -20.72 -18.60 12.52
CA ALA A 2 -19.38 -19.15 12.42
C ALA A 2 -18.45 -18.15 11.69
N ALA A 3 -17.33 -17.81 12.32
CA ALA A 3 -16.28 -17.03 11.67
C ALA A 3 -15.62 -17.92 10.61
N SER A 4 -15.88 -17.66 9.33
CA SER A 4 -15.22 -18.35 8.23
C SER A 4 -13.72 -18.04 8.23
N LYS A 5 -12.89 -19.08 8.10
CA LYS A 5 -11.44 -18.94 7.91
C LYS A 5 -11.14 -17.99 6.74
N LEU A 6 -10.06 -17.23 6.88
CA LEU A 6 -9.64 -16.26 5.89
C LEU A 6 -9.31 -16.91 4.53
N ASP A 7 -9.80 -16.30 3.44
CA ASP A 7 -9.48 -16.71 2.08
C ASP A 7 -7.97 -16.61 1.77
N GLN A 8 -7.47 -17.47 0.87
CA GLN A 8 -6.06 -17.54 0.52
C GLN A 8 -5.51 -16.22 -0.04
N LYS A 9 -6.31 -15.46 -0.81
CA LYS A 9 -5.88 -14.16 -1.36
C LYS A 9 -5.64 -13.14 -0.26
N LYS A 10 -6.50 -13.13 0.76
CA LYS A 10 -6.36 -12.25 1.93
C LYS A 10 -5.14 -12.65 2.75
N LEU A 11 -4.89 -13.95 2.94
CA LEU A 11 -3.69 -14.43 3.63
C LEU A 11 -2.41 -14.00 2.90
N ALA A 12 -2.37 -14.14 1.57
CA ALA A 12 -1.25 -13.68 0.74
C ALA A 12 -1.00 -12.17 0.90
N LEU A 13 -2.07 -11.36 0.91
CA LEU A 13 -1.96 -9.92 1.13
C LEU A 13 -1.33 -9.59 2.48
N VAL A 14 -1.69 -10.29 3.56
CA VAL A 14 -1.07 -10.05 4.88
C VAL A 14 0.43 -10.33 4.84
N HIS A 15 0.86 -11.39 4.14
CA HIS A 15 2.28 -11.70 3.99
C HIS A 15 3.04 -10.67 3.14
N ILE A 16 2.41 -10.14 2.09
CA ILE A 16 2.97 -9.04 1.30
C ILE A 16 3.13 -7.81 2.19
N VAL A 17 2.10 -7.43 2.94
CA VAL A 17 2.14 -6.28 3.87
C VAL A 17 3.26 -6.47 4.91
N LYS A 18 3.40 -7.66 5.49
CA LYS A 18 4.51 -7.97 6.41
C LYS A 18 5.87 -7.70 5.76
N LYS A 19 6.08 -8.17 4.52
CA LYS A 19 7.34 -8.00 3.78
C LYS A 19 7.61 -6.53 3.47
N GLU A 20 6.61 -5.81 2.96
CA GLU A 20 6.72 -4.40 2.61
C GLU A 20 7.00 -3.51 3.83
N LEU A 21 6.47 -3.88 5.00
CA LEU A 21 6.72 -3.19 6.26
C LEU A 21 8.05 -3.59 6.93
N GLY A 22 8.79 -4.55 6.37
CA GLY A 22 10.05 -5.04 6.94
C GLY A 22 9.89 -5.64 8.35
N LEU A 23 8.70 -6.14 8.70
CA LEU A 23 8.42 -6.61 10.05
C LEU A 23 9.09 -7.96 10.30
N SER A 24 9.87 -8.02 11.38
CA SER A 24 10.39 -9.30 11.86
C SER A 24 9.25 -10.21 12.33
N ASP A 25 9.50 -11.51 12.23
CA ASP A 25 8.61 -12.57 12.70
C ASP A 25 8.03 -12.36 14.12
N PRO A 26 8.83 -12.02 15.15
CA PRO A 26 8.31 -11.78 16.49
C PRO A 26 7.42 -10.52 16.57
N VAL A 27 7.83 -9.41 15.95
CA VAL A 27 7.05 -8.16 15.93
C VAL A 27 5.70 -8.38 15.25
N TYR A 28 5.71 -9.09 14.12
CA TYR A 28 4.50 -9.42 13.38
C TYR A 28 3.52 -10.28 14.19
N ARG A 29 4.01 -11.28 14.95
CA ARG A 29 3.17 -12.10 15.85
C ARG A 29 2.56 -11.26 16.98
N SER A 30 3.34 -10.36 17.59
CA SER A 30 2.84 -9.45 18.63
C SER A 30 1.73 -8.52 18.12
N ILE A 31 1.83 -8.06 16.86
CA ILE A 31 0.78 -7.24 16.23
C ILE A 31 -0.50 -8.07 16.01
N LEU A 32 -0.38 -9.30 15.51
CA LEU A 32 -1.54 -10.19 15.32
C LEU A 32 -2.26 -10.48 16.65
N GLU A 33 -1.50 -10.73 17.71
CA GLU A 33 -2.06 -11.02 19.04
C GLU A 33 -2.76 -9.78 19.60
N ARG A 34 -2.12 -8.61 19.53
CA ARG A 34 -2.69 -7.34 20.02
C ARG A 34 -3.94 -6.90 19.26
N VAL A 35 -3.96 -7.05 17.94
CA VAL A 35 -5.01 -6.45 17.07
C VAL A 35 -6.14 -7.42 16.76
N ALA A 36 -5.83 -8.70 16.63
CA ALA A 36 -6.77 -9.73 16.21
C ALA A 36 -6.93 -10.87 17.23
N GLY A 37 -6.13 -10.91 18.31
CA GLY A 37 -6.20 -11.94 19.33
C GLY A 37 -5.61 -13.29 18.89
N VAL A 38 -4.80 -13.31 17.81
CA VAL A 38 -4.29 -14.56 17.22
C VAL A 38 -2.78 -14.53 17.07
N ARG A 39 -2.10 -15.67 17.20
CA ARG A 39 -0.64 -15.78 17.03
C ARG A 39 -0.19 -16.12 15.62
N SER A 40 -1.13 -16.37 14.71
CA SER A 40 -0.86 -16.76 13.32
C SER A 40 -1.90 -16.17 12.39
N ALA A 41 -1.45 -15.70 11.22
CA ALA A 41 -2.33 -15.20 10.17
C ALA A 41 -3.30 -16.27 9.65
N LYS A 42 -2.92 -17.56 9.76
CA LYS A 42 -3.78 -18.70 9.41
C LYS A 42 -5.05 -18.78 10.29
N ASN A 43 -5.02 -18.16 11.47
CA ASN A 43 -6.13 -18.15 12.42
C ASN A 43 -6.96 -16.86 12.33
N LEU A 44 -6.66 -15.97 11.38
CA LEU A 44 -7.48 -14.78 11.16
C LEU A 44 -8.84 -15.18 10.60
N ASP A 45 -9.86 -14.47 11.08
CA ASP A 45 -11.17 -14.38 10.44
C ASP A 45 -11.30 -13.03 9.71
N ASP A 46 -12.40 -12.84 8.98
CA ASP A 46 -12.64 -11.58 8.26
C ASP A 46 -12.69 -10.34 9.16
N ARG A 47 -13.11 -10.49 10.41
CA ARG A 47 -13.15 -9.36 11.37
C ARG A 47 -11.74 -9.01 11.83
N GLY A 48 -10.94 -10.00 12.21
CA GLY A 48 -9.53 -9.88 12.59
C GLY A 48 -8.69 -9.32 11.46
N PHE A 49 -8.89 -9.81 10.23
CA PHE A 49 -8.22 -9.27 9.04
C PHE A 49 -8.55 -7.78 8.84
N ARG A 50 -9.83 -7.39 8.93
CA ARG A 50 -10.21 -5.96 8.81
C ARG A 50 -9.61 -5.11 9.93
N ARG A 51 -9.56 -5.61 11.18
CA ARG A 51 -8.89 -4.91 12.29
C ARG A 51 -7.39 -4.75 12.01
N LEU A 52 -6.74 -5.82 11.55
CA LEU A 52 -5.32 -5.84 11.21
C LEU A 52 -5.00 -4.83 10.11
N MET A 53 -5.75 -4.84 9.01
CA MET A 53 -5.60 -3.88 7.92
C MET A 53 -5.84 -2.44 8.38
N ARG A 54 -6.83 -2.19 9.27
CA ARG A 54 -7.05 -0.86 9.84
C ARG A 54 -5.92 -0.41 10.76
N PHE A 55 -5.42 -1.30 11.62
CA PHE A 55 -4.29 -1.00 12.50
C PHE A 55 -3.06 -0.61 11.68
N PHE A 56 -2.78 -1.43 10.66
CA PHE A 56 -1.76 -1.15 9.68
C PHE A 56 -1.97 0.23 9.06
N VAL A 57 -3.08 0.49 8.37
CA VAL A 57 -3.36 1.80 7.73
C VAL A 57 -3.26 3.01 8.66
N ARG A 58 -3.54 2.86 9.96
CA ARG A 58 -3.55 3.96 10.95
C ARG A 58 -2.23 4.13 11.72
N SER A 59 -1.25 3.26 11.54
CA SER A 59 0.01 3.31 12.28
C SER A 59 1.14 3.96 11.48
N ASP A 60 2.08 4.62 12.16
CA ASP A 60 3.28 5.23 11.55
C ASP A 60 4.21 4.22 10.85
N TYR A 61 3.99 2.91 11.04
CA TYR A 61 4.64 1.84 10.25
C TYR A 61 4.42 2.00 8.73
N PHE A 62 3.44 2.79 8.31
CA PHE A 62 3.12 2.99 6.90
C PHE A 62 3.93 4.09 6.23
N ARG A 63 4.92 4.72 6.86
CA ARG A 63 5.78 5.67 6.16
C ARG A 63 6.65 4.92 5.15
N ALA A 64 6.38 5.11 3.86
CA ALA A 64 7.16 4.59 2.76
C ALA A 64 8.53 5.27 2.63
N ASN A 65 8.68 6.47 3.18
CA ASN A 65 9.91 7.25 3.19
C ASN A 65 9.96 8.20 4.41
N ALA A 66 11.11 8.83 4.61
CA ALA A 66 11.31 9.82 5.68
C ALA A 66 10.37 11.04 5.56
N ASN A 67 9.90 11.35 4.35
CA ASN A 67 9.02 12.48 4.03
C ASN A 67 7.54 12.23 4.36
N GLY A 68 7.21 11.05 4.91
CA GLY A 68 5.87 10.75 5.41
C GLY A 68 4.86 10.33 4.34
N MET A 69 5.29 10.06 3.10
CA MET A 69 4.43 9.37 2.13
C MET A 69 4.05 8.00 2.69
N THR A 70 2.80 7.59 2.48
CA THR A 70 2.35 6.28 2.97
C THR A 70 2.68 5.16 1.99
N LEU A 71 2.91 3.95 2.50
CA LEU A 71 3.09 2.74 1.71
C LEU A 71 1.88 2.49 0.81
N LYS A 72 0.66 2.76 1.29
CA LYS A 72 -0.54 2.68 0.47
C LYS A 72 -0.48 3.63 -0.74
N GLN A 73 0.00 4.87 -0.55
CA GLN A 73 0.19 5.80 -1.66
C GLN A 73 1.27 5.29 -2.63
N LYS A 74 2.42 4.84 -2.12
CA LYS A 74 3.51 4.28 -2.93
C LYS A 74 3.02 3.11 -3.80
N LEU A 75 2.32 2.15 -3.21
CA LEU A 75 1.80 0.99 -3.90
C LEU A 75 0.73 1.37 -4.93
N PHE A 76 -0.15 2.31 -4.60
CA PHE A 76 -1.20 2.74 -5.52
C PHE A 76 -0.65 3.56 -6.69
N ILE A 77 0.38 4.38 -6.46
CA ILE A 77 1.11 5.06 -7.54
C ILE A 77 1.76 4.03 -8.47
N LYS A 78 2.40 3.00 -7.92
CA LYS A 78 3.01 1.91 -8.72
C LYS A 78 1.98 1.12 -9.53
N SER A 79 0.80 0.84 -8.96
CA SER A 79 -0.26 0.14 -9.70
C SER A 79 -0.78 1.00 -10.84
N LEU A 80 -1.07 2.28 -10.62
CA LEU A 80 -1.52 3.20 -11.67
C LEU A 80 -0.48 3.34 -12.79
N ALA A 81 0.81 3.44 -12.44
CA ALA A 81 1.88 3.48 -13.44
C ALA A 81 1.93 2.18 -14.24
N SER A 82 1.75 1.02 -13.60
CA SER A 82 1.67 -0.27 -14.30
C SER A 82 0.46 -0.35 -15.22
N ASP A 83 -0.71 0.14 -14.80
CA ASP A 83 -1.95 0.14 -15.59
C ASP A 83 -1.82 1.04 -16.83
N LEU A 84 -1.04 2.12 -16.73
CA LEU A 84 -0.65 3.01 -17.84
C LEU A 84 0.47 2.42 -18.73
N GLY A 85 1.01 1.25 -18.39
CA GLY A 85 2.19 0.68 -19.07
C GLY A 85 3.48 1.49 -18.88
N TRP A 86 3.56 2.32 -17.84
CA TRP A 86 4.73 3.16 -17.57
C TRP A 86 5.80 2.39 -16.81
N ASP A 87 7.03 2.43 -17.34
CA ASP A 87 8.20 1.95 -16.62
C ASP A 87 8.61 2.91 -15.46
N PRO A 88 9.49 2.47 -14.55
CA PRO A 88 9.94 3.31 -13.43
C PRO A 88 10.62 4.62 -13.83
N SER A 89 11.29 4.68 -14.99
CA SER A 89 11.94 5.88 -15.51
C SER A 89 10.92 6.88 -16.02
N HIS A 90 9.88 6.43 -16.71
CA HIS A 90 8.77 7.30 -17.14
C HIS A 90 8.07 7.91 -15.91
N LEU A 91 7.72 7.10 -14.91
CA LEU A 91 7.12 7.61 -13.68
C LEU A 91 8.04 8.65 -13.01
N ARG A 92 9.36 8.39 -12.92
CA ARG A 92 10.32 9.35 -12.36
C ARG A 92 10.37 10.65 -13.17
N ASN A 93 10.39 10.58 -14.49
CA ASN A 93 10.42 11.74 -15.37
C ASN A 93 9.14 12.57 -15.23
N PHE A 94 7.98 11.92 -15.13
CA PHE A 94 6.70 12.59 -14.87
C PHE A 94 6.71 13.33 -13.53
N ILE A 95 7.17 12.67 -12.46
CA ILE A 95 7.30 13.28 -11.13
C ILE A 95 8.24 14.50 -11.18
N ARG A 96 9.41 14.35 -11.83
CA ARG A 96 10.37 15.45 -11.98
C ARG A 96 9.79 16.63 -12.75
N LYS A 97 9.07 16.38 -13.84
CA LYS A 97 8.50 17.42 -14.72
C LYS A 97 7.36 18.20 -14.05
N TYR A 98 6.42 17.51 -13.41
CA TYR A 98 5.18 18.14 -12.93
C TYR A 98 5.19 18.47 -11.43
N TYR A 99 6.01 17.78 -10.64
CA TYR A 99 6.07 17.96 -9.19
C TYR A 99 7.41 18.50 -8.71
N GLN A 100 8.42 18.58 -9.58
CA GLN A 100 9.77 19.09 -9.25
C GLN A 100 10.39 18.32 -8.07
N GLN A 101 10.15 17.00 -8.01
CA GLN A 101 10.69 16.09 -7.01
C GLN A 101 11.51 15.00 -7.71
N ASP A 102 12.59 14.55 -7.07
CA ASP A 102 13.52 13.55 -7.64
C ASP A 102 13.01 12.10 -7.52
N GLY A 103 11.76 11.90 -7.93
CA GLY A 103 11.11 10.60 -7.96
C GLY A 103 10.30 10.28 -6.71
N LEU A 104 9.85 9.02 -6.63
CA LEU A 104 8.82 8.58 -5.69
C LEU A 104 9.24 8.74 -4.22
N GLU A 105 10.52 8.52 -3.90
CA GLU A 105 11.02 8.59 -2.52
C GLU A 105 11.14 10.03 -1.99
N ALA A 106 11.13 11.04 -2.87
CA ALA A 106 11.15 12.44 -2.47
C ALA A 106 9.76 12.97 -2.08
N LEU A 107 8.68 12.26 -2.42
CA LEU A 107 7.32 12.74 -2.19
C LEU A 107 6.94 12.72 -0.70
N ASP A 108 6.26 13.77 -0.26
CA ASP A 108 5.52 13.78 1.00
C ASP A 108 4.10 13.22 0.81
N ARG A 109 3.36 13.09 1.92
CA ARG A 109 1.98 12.60 1.89
C ARG A 109 1.08 13.43 0.98
N ARG A 110 1.20 14.77 1.01
CA ARG A 110 0.30 15.67 0.28
C ARG A 110 0.54 15.58 -1.22
N THR A 111 1.81 15.60 -1.63
CA THR A 111 2.24 15.56 -3.03
C THR A 111 1.95 14.18 -3.63
N ALA A 112 2.15 13.11 -2.86
CA ALA A 112 1.75 11.76 -3.29
C ALA A 112 0.24 11.66 -3.58
N SER A 113 -0.63 12.27 -2.76
CA SER A 113 -2.07 12.33 -3.07
C SER A 113 -2.36 13.10 -4.35
N LYS A 114 -1.70 14.24 -4.60
CA LYS A 114 -1.85 14.99 -5.85
C LYS A 114 -1.38 14.18 -7.07
N LEU A 115 -0.28 13.43 -6.94
CA LEU A 115 0.22 12.55 -8.00
C LEU A 115 -0.78 11.45 -8.34
N ILE A 116 -1.41 10.84 -7.33
CA ILE A 116 -2.46 9.84 -7.54
C ILE A 116 -3.61 10.41 -8.37
N GLU A 117 -4.10 11.60 -8.06
CA GLU A 117 -5.19 12.21 -8.83
C GLU A 117 -4.79 12.52 -10.28
N SER A 118 -3.56 12.99 -10.51
CA SER A 118 -3.06 13.20 -11.88
C SER A 118 -2.94 11.89 -12.66
N LEU A 119 -2.38 10.83 -12.07
CA LEU A 119 -2.26 9.53 -12.75
C LEU A 119 -3.62 8.91 -13.08
N LYS A 120 -4.61 9.06 -12.18
CA LYS A 120 -5.99 8.66 -12.47
C LYS A 120 -6.57 9.43 -13.66
N ALA A 121 -6.33 10.75 -13.74
CA ALA A 121 -6.81 11.56 -14.84
C ALA A 121 -6.18 11.15 -16.18
N VAL A 122 -4.88 10.82 -16.19
CA VAL A 122 -4.18 10.29 -17.37
C VAL A 122 -4.80 8.94 -17.78
N LEU A 123 -4.98 8.02 -16.83
CA LEU A 123 -5.55 6.69 -17.11
C LEU A 123 -6.99 6.80 -17.64
N ALA A 124 -7.79 7.70 -17.08
CA ALA A 124 -9.14 7.99 -17.54
C ALA A 124 -9.17 8.61 -18.95
N HIS A 125 -8.12 9.33 -19.35
CA HIS A 125 -7.99 9.87 -20.70
C HIS A 125 -7.62 8.76 -21.69
N GLU A 126 -6.60 7.95 -21.38
CA GLU A 126 -6.15 6.85 -22.25
C GLU A 126 -7.27 5.82 -22.49
N THR A 127 -8.04 5.48 -21.45
CA THR A 127 -9.18 4.53 -21.56
C THR A 127 -10.37 5.06 -22.36
N ARG A 128 -10.48 6.38 -22.60
CA ARG A 128 -11.54 6.97 -23.45
C ARG A 128 -11.14 7.06 -24.92
N THR A 129 -9.85 6.95 -25.21
CA THR A 129 -9.30 7.04 -26.57
C THR A 129 -9.16 5.67 -27.26
N VAL A 130 -9.51 4.59 -26.56
CA VAL A 130 -9.58 3.21 -27.07
C VAL A 130 -11.04 2.78 -27.16
#